data_AF-A0A822ZM02-F1
#
_entry.id   AF-A0A822ZM02-F1
#
_cell.length_a   1.000
_cell.length_b   1.000
_cell.length_c   1.000
_cell.angle_alpha   90.00
_cell.angle_beta   90.00
_cell.angle_gamma   90.00
#
_symmetry.space_group_name_H-M   'P 1'
#
loop_
_entity.id
_entity.type
_entity.pdbx_description
1 polymer ?
#
loop_
_entity_poly.entity_id
_entity_poly.type
_entity_poly.pdbx_seq_one_letter_code
_entity_poly.pdbx_strand_id
1 'polypeptide(L)' 'MKQVNIVRLQDVMHSQNRFHLAFEYLKLDLKKHMDSSAELANDPHLIQLFLY' A
#
# COMPACT_ATOMS: atom_id res chain seq x y z
N MET A 1 -19.20 -5.43 2.78
CA MET A 1 -18.03 -5.31 3.67
C MET A 1 -16.91 -4.63 2.89
N LYS A 2 -16.35 -3.52 3.38
CA LYS A 2 -15.17 -2.89 2.78
C LYS A 2 -13.95 -3.47 3.50
N GLN A 3 -13.05 -4.17 2.80
CA GLN A 3 -11.76 -4.54 3.37
C GLN A 3 -10.94 -3.27 3.60
N VAL A 4 -10.37 -3.15 4.80
CA VAL A 4 -9.58 -1.98 5.22
C VAL A 4 -8.12 -2.06 4.79
N ASN A 5 -7.62 -3.27 4.48
CA ASN A 5 -6.23 -3.52 4.07
C ASN A 5 -6.03 -3.52 2.54
N ILE A 6 -7.06 -3.17 1.76
CA ILE A 6 -6.98 -3.13 0.29
C ILE A 6 -7.16 -1.68 -0.16
N VAL A 7 -6.19 -1.18 -0.94
CA VAL A 7 -6.26 0.17 -1.52
C VAL A 7 -7.47 0.30 -2.43
N ARG A 8 -8.24 1.36 -2.22
CA ARG A 8 -9.46 1.62 -2.98
C ARG A 8 -9.13 2.06 -4.40
N LEU A 9 -9.71 1.37 -5.38
CA LEU A 9 -9.83 1.87 -6.74
C LEU A 9 -10.88 2.99 -6.77
N GLN A 10 -10.46 4.20 -7.13
CA GLN A 10 -11.32 5.38 -7.18
C GLN A 10 -11.85 5.64 -8.59
N ASP A 11 -11.02 5.44 -9.63
CA ASP A 11 -11.42 5.71 -11.01
C ASP A 11 -10.68 4.81 -12.02
N VAL A 12 -11.31 4.59 -13.16
CA VAL A 12 -10.77 3.83 -14.30
C VAL A 12 -10.91 4.67 -15.55
N MET A 13 -9.78 5.14 -16.07
CA MET A 13 -9.72 5.89 -17.32
C MET A 13 -9.26 4.98 -18.45
N HIS A 14 -10.09 4.85 -19.48
CA HIS A 14 -9.75 4.10 -20.68
C HIS A 14 -9.40 5.05 -21.83
N SER A 15 -8.26 4.81 -22.45
CA SER A 15 -7.82 5.45 -23.69
C SER A 15 -7.51 4.37 -24.73
N GLN A 16 -7.44 4.74 -26.01
CA GLN A 16 -7.36 3.80 -27.14
C GLN A 16 -6.33 2.66 -27.00
N ASN A 17 -5.24 2.86 -26.27
CA ASN A 17 -4.21 1.84 -26.08
C ASN A 17 -3.67 1.77 -24.64
N ARG A 18 -4.37 2.38 -23.67
CA ARG A 18 -3.96 2.39 -22.25
C ARG A 18 -5.15 2.42 -21.31
N PHE A 19 -5.09 1.59 -20.27
CA PHE A 19 -5.97 1.63 -19.11
C PHE A 19 -5.23 2.25 -17.94
N HIS A 20 -5.81 3.29 -17.34
CA HIS A 20 -5.26 3.98 -16.18
C HIS A 20 -6.17 3.71 -14.98
N LEU A 21 -5.58 3.26 -13.87
CA LEU A 21 -6.29 2.97 -12.63
C LEU A 21 -5.87 3.98 -11.57
N ALA A 22 -6.82 4.80 -11.12
CA ALA A 22 -6.59 5.74 -10.04
C ALA A 22 -6.94 5.06 -8.71
N PHE A 23 -5.94 4.86 -7.85
CA PHE A 23 -6.13 4.33 -6.50
C PHE A 23 -6.06 5.45 -5.47
N GLU A 24 -6.57 5.20 -4.27
CA GLU A 24 -6.33 6.08 -3.14
C GLU A 24 -4.83 6.24 -2.86
N TYR A 25 -4.43 7.45 -2.48
CA TYR A 25 -3.04 7.75 -2.21
C TYR A 25 -2.64 7.33 -0.80
N LEU A 26 -1.51 6.63 -0.69
CA LEU A 26 -0.85 6.32 0.59
C LEU A 26 0.49 7.05 0.64
N LYS A 27 0.75 7.76 1.75
CA LYS A 27 1.97 8.55 1.94
C LYS A 27 3.23 7.68 2.10
N LEU A 28 3.07 6.49 2.68
CA LEU A 28 4.16 5.57 3.00
C LEU A 28 3.80 4.18 2.51
N ASP A 29 4.82 3.47 2.03
CA ASP A 29 4.80 2.03 1.84
C ASP A 29 5.59 1.37 2.99
N LEU A 30 5.41 0.06 3.17
CA LEU A 30 6.06 -0.69 4.24
C LEU A 30 7.58 -0.54 4.19
N LYS A 31 8.16 -0.51 2.99
CA LYS A 31 9.60 -0.32 2.81
C LYS A 31 10.06 1.03 3.36
N LYS A 32 9.42 2.13 2.99
CA LYS A 32 9.74 3.47 3.51
C LYS A 32 9.55 3.56 5.03
N HIS A 33 8.57 2.85 5.57
CA HIS A 33 8.36 2.82 7.02
C HIS A 33 9.47 2.05 7.75
N MET A 34 9.93 0.92 7.20
CA MET A 34 11.08 0.19 7.72
C MET A 34 12.38 0.99 7.57
N ASP A 35 12.60 1.64 6.42
CA ASP A 35 13.80 2.45 6.18
C ASP A 35 13.88 3.67 7.12
N SER A 36 12.75 4.11 7.71
CA SER A 36 12.68 5.23 8.66
C SER A 36 12.64 4.82 10.14
N SER A 37 12.37 3.54 10.45
CA SER A 37 12.31 3.03 11.83
C SER A 37 13.16 1.77 11.98
N ALA A 38 14.32 1.93 12.61
CA ALA A 38 15.21 0.81 12.91
C ALA A 38 14.57 -0.22 13.85
N GLU A 39 13.67 0.20 14.74
CA GLU A 39 12.93 -0.71 15.63
C GLU A 39 12.03 -1.65 14.81
N LEU A 40 11.26 -1.10 13.87
CA LEU A 40 10.39 -1.89 12.99
C LEU A 40 11.21 -2.80 12.07
N ALA A 41 12.33 -2.30 11.54
CA ALA A 41 13.17 -3.08 10.63
C ALA A 41 13.85 -4.27 11.31
N ASN A 42 14.11 -4.19 12.62
CA ASN A 42 14.80 -5.23 13.39
C ASN A 42 13.87 -6.23 14.07
N ASP A 43 12.54 -6.02 14.05
CA ASP A 43 11.57 -6.97 14.59
C ASP A 43 10.71 -7.63 13.48
N PRO A 44 11.06 -8.88 13.08
CA PRO A 44 10.29 -9.64 12.12
C PRO A 44 8.82 -9.84 12.48
N HIS A 45 8.47 -9.88 13.77
CA HIS A 45 7.09 -10.07 14.21
C HIS A 45 6.24 -8.83 13.92
N LEU A 46 6.82 -7.64 14.06
CA LEU A 46 6.13 -6.39 13.73
C LEU A 46 5.93 -6.26 12.21
N ILE A 47 6.91 -6.66 11.40
CA ILE A 47 6.79 -6.69 9.94
C ILE A 47 5.66 -7.65 9.53
N GLN A 48 5.56 -8.80 10.20
CA GLN A 48 4.53 -9.79 9.92
C GLN A 48 3.11 -9.20 10.05
N LEU A 49 2.86 -8.29 11.00
CA LEU A 49 1.54 -7.66 11.18
C LEU A 49 1.06 -6.85 9.97
N PHE A 50 1.96 -6.37 9.11
CA PHE A 50 1.60 -5.61 7.91
C PHE A 50 1.29 -6.50 6.69
N LEU A 51 1.56 -7.80 6.78
CA LEU A 51 1.41 -8.75 5.68
C LEU A 51 0.13 -9.62 5.78
N TYR A 52 -0.63 -9.47 6.87
CA TYR A 52 -1.91 -10.17 7.14
C TYR A 52 -3.10 -9.21 7.11
#